data_AF-A0A820F4I6-F1
#
_entry.id   AF-A0A820F4I6-F1
#
_cell.length_a   1.000
_cell.length_b   1.000
_cell.length_c   1.000
_cell.angle_alpha   90.00
_cell.angle_beta   90.00
_cell.angle_gamma   90.00
#
_symmetry.space_group_name_H-M   'P 1'
#
loop_
_entity.id
_entity.type
_entity.pdbx_description
1 polymer ?
#
loop_
_entity_poly.entity_id
_entity_poly.type
_entity_poly.pdbx_seq_one_letter_code
_entity_poly.pdbx_strand_id
1 'polypeptide(L)'
;ELRGGAWVVVDPTINLRYMEMYADRMSRGSVLEPEGTVEIKYRSKDLIRTMHRLDSICRELITNIDLAIPANNTKEDLERQLAEREKHLLPLYQQAAVMFCDLHDTPGRMLEKGVIQEILDWRTSREFFYWRLKRRLGEDNAIKTLLTADSSLDYHKALNYLQQWFNEDIKDNSLQWTNDKEVVQWLDEFNESSLINDRITNLQKENARQKIYRLLEIHPDLLSDINEHSNDEQRQAINRNLNSKTKN
;
A
#
# COMPACT_ATOMS: atom_id res chain seq x y z
N GLU A 1 2.44 5.78 -19.17
CA GLU A 1 1.16 6.00 -18.46
C GLU A 1 0.41 4.68 -18.34
N LEU A 2 -0.53 4.58 -17.41
CA LEU A 2 -1.39 3.41 -17.23
C LEU A 2 -2.84 3.89 -17.02
N ARG A 3 -3.75 3.55 -17.95
CA ARG A 3 -5.09 4.14 -17.97
C ARG A 3 -6.21 3.11 -18.11
N GLY A 4 -7.38 3.47 -17.60
CA GLY A 4 -8.65 2.77 -17.82
C GLY A 4 -8.56 1.26 -17.58
N GLY A 5 -9.03 0.48 -18.55
CA GLY A 5 -9.05 -0.99 -18.45
C GLY A 5 -7.66 -1.62 -18.31
N ALA A 6 -6.60 -0.97 -18.79
CA ALA A 6 -5.24 -1.48 -18.63
C ALA A 6 -4.79 -1.46 -17.16
N TRP A 7 -5.22 -0.46 -16.38
CA TRP A 7 -4.98 -0.45 -14.93
C TRP A 7 -5.73 -1.60 -14.25
N VAL A 8 -7.01 -1.77 -14.58
CA VAL A 8 -7.91 -2.74 -13.92
C VAL A 8 -7.35 -4.16 -13.98
N VAL A 9 -6.72 -4.55 -15.09
CA VAL A 9 -6.21 -5.91 -15.27
C VAL A 9 -4.83 -6.17 -14.66
N VAL A 10 -4.16 -5.13 -14.13
CA VAL A 10 -2.85 -5.24 -13.46
C VAL A 10 -2.86 -4.68 -12.03
N ASP A 11 -4.04 -4.37 -11.51
CA ASP A 11 -4.18 -3.79 -10.18
C ASP A 11 -3.69 -4.77 -9.09
N PRO A 12 -2.93 -4.32 -8.06
CA PRO A 12 -2.42 -5.20 -7.02
C PRO A 12 -3.51 -5.93 -6.22
N THR A 13 -4.74 -5.40 -6.20
CA THR A 13 -5.88 -6.06 -5.53
C THR A 13 -6.22 -7.42 -6.12
N ILE A 14 -5.77 -7.72 -7.35
CA ILE A 14 -5.85 -9.06 -7.95
C ILE A 14 -5.10 -10.08 -7.09
N ASN A 15 -3.94 -9.71 -6.54
CA ASN A 15 -3.17 -10.57 -5.65
C ASN A 15 -2.30 -9.75 -4.68
N LEU A 16 -2.93 -9.25 -3.61
CA LEU A 16 -2.30 -8.38 -2.60
C LEU A 16 -1.07 -9.00 -1.93
N ARG A 17 -0.94 -10.33 -1.95
CA ARG A 17 0.21 -11.02 -1.34
C ARG A 17 1.49 -10.87 -2.16
N TYR A 18 1.37 -10.88 -3.49
CA TYR A 18 2.52 -11.00 -4.39
C TYR A 18 2.69 -9.81 -5.34
N MET A 19 1.65 -8.99 -5.53
CA MET A 19 1.70 -7.84 -6.44
C MET A 19 1.99 -6.56 -5.66
N GLU A 20 2.97 -5.81 -6.15
CA GLU A 20 3.26 -4.45 -5.72
C GLU A 20 3.28 -3.54 -6.95
N MET A 21 2.79 -2.31 -6.79
CA MET A 21 2.76 -1.32 -7.87
C MET A 21 3.50 -0.07 -7.45
N TYR A 22 4.31 0.45 -8.38
CA TYR A 22 5.14 1.64 -8.21
C TYR A 22 4.92 2.53 -9.44
N ALA A 23 5.07 3.84 -9.25
CA ALA A 23 4.93 4.81 -10.34
C ALA A 23 6.16 5.72 -10.40
N ASP A 24 6.68 5.96 -11.60
CA ASP A 24 7.73 6.97 -11.79
C ASP A 24 7.15 8.37 -11.57
N ARG A 25 7.95 9.31 -11.05
CA ARG A 25 7.54 10.69 -10.79
C ARG A 25 6.93 11.40 -12.01
N MET A 26 7.37 11.08 -13.22
CA MET A 26 6.89 11.65 -14.49
C MET A 26 5.74 10.84 -15.10
N SER A 27 5.36 9.72 -14.51
CA SER A 27 4.26 8.89 -15.02
C SER A 27 2.88 9.55 -14.80
N ARG A 28 1.87 8.96 -15.44
CA ARG A 28 0.47 9.37 -15.35
C ARG A 28 -0.43 8.14 -15.30
N GLY A 29 -1.58 8.29 -14.65
CA GLY A 29 -2.58 7.23 -14.62
C GLY A 29 -3.91 7.68 -14.03
N SER A 30 -4.96 7.24 -14.68
CA SER A 30 -6.35 7.63 -14.41
C SER A 30 -7.30 6.77 -15.23
N VAL A 31 -8.60 7.04 -15.11
CA VAL A 31 -9.63 6.27 -15.85
C VAL A 31 -9.62 6.62 -17.34
N LEU A 32 -9.41 7.89 -17.68
CA LEU A 32 -9.43 8.42 -19.05
C LEU A 32 -8.25 9.36 -19.26
N GLU A 33 -7.85 9.56 -20.51
CA GLU A 33 -6.92 10.64 -20.84
C GLU A 33 -7.48 12.01 -20.40
N PRO A 34 -6.61 12.99 -20.08
CA PRO A 34 -7.05 14.32 -19.65
C PRO A 34 -8.01 14.98 -20.66
N GLU A 35 -7.76 14.82 -21.95
CA GLU A 35 -8.61 15.29 -23.05
C GLU A 35 -10.01 14.68 -22.98
N GLY A 36 -10.10 13.34 -22.84
CA GLY A 36 -11.38 12.65 -22.68
C GLY A 36 -12.11 13.04 -21.40
N THR A 37 -11.36 13.35 -20.33
CA THR A 37 -11.95 13.85 -19.08
C THR A 37 -12.54 15.24 -19.27
N VAL A 38 -11.86 16.14 -20.00
CA VAL A 38 -12.37 17.48 -20.34
C VAL A 38 -13.64 17.36 -21.19
N GLU A 39 -13.66 16.51 -22.21
CA GLU A 39 -14.83 16.31 -23.08
C GLU A 39 -16.08 15.87 -22.33
N ILE A 40 -15.93 15.11 -21.25
CA ILE A 40 -17.05 14.61 -20.45
C ILE A 40 -17.40 15.55 -19.31
N LYS A 41 -16.40 16.03 -18.55
CA LYS A 41 -16.59 16.71 -17.26
C LYS A 41 -16.36 18.22 -17.28
N TYR A 42 -15.67 18.77 -18.28
CA TYR A 42 -15.33 20.20 -18.34
C TYR A 42 -15.59 20.78 -19.74
N ARG A 43 -16.84 20.64 -20.17
CA ARG A 43 -17.31 20.98 -21.51
C ARG A 43 -17.29 22.49 -21.77
N SER A 44 -17.53 22.91 -23.01
CA SER A 44 -17.50 24.33 -23.43
C SER A 44 -18.30 25.26 -22.53
N LYS A 45 -19.45 24.81 -21.99
CA LYS A 45 -20.26 25.61 -21.06
C LYS A 45 -19.50 25.94 -19.76
N ASP A 46 -18.73 25.01 -19.23
CA ASP A 46 -17.93 25.20 -18.01
C ASP A 46 -16.66 26.01 -18.30
N LEU A 47 -16.09 25.86 -19.51
CA LEU A 47 -15.01 26.73 -19.99
C LEU A 47 -15.48 28.19 -20.07
N ILE A 48 -16.65 28.45 -20.66
CA ILE A 48 -17.23 29.80 -20.75
C ILE A 48 -17.47 30.38 -19.35
N ARG A 49 -18.05 29.61 -18.41
CA ARG A 49 -18.18 30.04 -17.00
C ARG A 49 -16.83 30.39 -16.37
N THR A 50 -15.77 29.67 -16.73
CA THR A 50 -14.41 29.94 -16.23
C THR A 50 -13.87 31.23 -16.82
N MET A 51 -14.09 31.48 -18.11
CA MET A 51 -13.73 32.75 -18.76
C MET A 51 -14.45 33.91 -18.09
N HIS A 52 -15.75 33.79 -17.84
CA HIS A 52 -16.55 34.81 -17.15
C HIS A 52 -16.05 35.08 -15.72
N ARG A 53 -15.39 34.12 -15.08
CA ARG A 53 -14.81 34.28 -13.75
C ARG A 53 -13.41 34.91 -13.77
N LEU A 54 -12.57 34.51 -14.72
CA LEU A 54 -11.13 34.80 -14.70
C LEU A 54 -10.69 35.86 -15.71
N ASP A 55 -11.34 35.98 -16.87
CA ASP A 55 -11.00 36.98 -17.89
C ASP A 55 -11.62 38.33 -17.56
N SER A 56 -10.79 39.37 -17.45
CA SER A 56 -11.24 40.72 -17.11
C SER A 56 -12.17 41.31 -18.17
N ILE A 57 -11.89 41.08 -19.46
CA ILE A 57 -12.68 41.62 -20.58
C ILE A 57 -14.07 40.97 -20.60
N CYS A 58 -14.16 39.65 -20.46
CA CYS A 58 -15.46 38.99 -20.34
C CYS A 58 -16.27 39.54 -19.17
N ARG A 59 -15.64 39.79 -18.01
CA ARG A 59 -16.33 40.36 -16.84
C ARG A 59 -16.84 41.77 -17.06
N GLU A 60 -16.04 42.63 -17.68
CA GLU A 60 -16.43 43.99 -18.03
C GLU A 60 -17.61 43.98 -19.03
N LEU A 61 -17.54 43.15 -20.07
CA LEU A 61 -18.62 43.00 -21.04
C LEU A 61 -19.91 42.51 -20.39
N ILE A 62 -19.87 41.50 -19.52
CA ILE A 62 -21.04 41.01 -18.79
C ILE A 62 -21.65 42.11 -17.91
N THR A 63 -20.81 42.84 -17.17
CA THR A 63 -21.27 43.95 -16.32
C THR A 63 -21.96 45.03 -17.16
N ASN A 64 -21.40 45.36 -18.33
CA ASN A 64 -21.99 46.34 -19.23
C ASN A 64 -23.30 45.84 -19.88
N ILE A 65 -23.42 44.54 -20.16
CA ILE A 65 -24.66 43.92 -20.65
C ILE A 65 -25.76 43.99 -19.59
N ASP A 66 -25.42 43.72 -18.32
CA ASP A 66 -26.37 43.76 -17.20
C ASP A 66 -26.87 45.19 -16.92
N LEU A 67 -26.04 46.21 -17.18
CA LEU A 67 -26.39 47.62 -17.04
C LEU A 67 -27.11 48.21 -18.28
N ALA A 68 -27.10 47.51 -19.41
CA ALA A 68 -27.68 48.02 -20.66
C ALA A 68 -29.22 47.99 -20.66
N ILE A 69 -29.84 49.10 -21.09
CA ILE A 69 -31.31 49.21 -21.22
C ILE A 69 -31.76 48.52 -22.53
N PRO A 70 -32.85 47.71 -22.54
CA PRO A 70 -33.27 46.89 -23.69
C PRO A 70 -33.59 47.63 -24.99
N ALA A 71 -33.76 48.95 -24.95
CA ALA A 71 -34.26 49.75 -26.07
C ALA A 71 -33.17 50.19 -27.09
N ASN A 72 -31.89 49.92 -26.81
CA ASN A 72 -30.78 50.33 -27.68
C ASN A 72 -30.06 49.11 -28.30
N ASN A 73 -29.69 49.23 -29.59
CA ASN A 73 -28.81 48.29 -30.33
C ASN A 73 -27.44 48.04 -29.64
N THR A 74 -27.13 48.77 -28.56
CA THR A 74 -25.92 48.64 -27.75
C THR A 74 -25.83 47.31 -27.01
N LYS A 75 -26.96 46.72 -26.59
CA LYS A 75 -26.95 45.43 -25.89
C LYS A 75 -26.54 44.28 -26.81
N GLU A 76 -27.12 44.23 -28.01
CA GLU A 76 -26.79 43.23 -29.02
C GLU A 76 -25.31 43.31 -29.45
N ASP A 77 -24.76 44.53 -29.56
CA ASP A 77 -23.34 44.72 -29.89
C ASP A 77 -22.41 44.22 -28.76
N LEU A 78 -22.75 44.47 -27.50
CA LEU A 78 -22.00 43.95 -26.35
C LEU A 78 -22.06 42.42 -26.26
N GLU A 79 -23.22 41.81 -26.51
CA GLU A 79 -23.38 40.35 -26.57
C GLU A 79 -22.56 39.74 -27.71
N ARG A 80 -22.50 40.42 -28.86
CA ARG A 80 -21.64 40.01 -29.98
C ARG A 80 -20.15 40.10 -29.62
N GLN A 81 -19.71 41.19 -29.00
CA GLN A 81 -18.31 41.33 -28.56
C GLN A 81 -17.93 40.26 -27.53
N LEU A 82 -18.83 39.92 -26.61
CA LEU A 82 -18.64 38.83 -25.64
C LEU A 82 -18.48 37.49 -26.37
N ALA A 83 -19.36 37.18 -27.32
CA ALA A 83 -19.28 35.94 -28.09
C ALA A 83 -17.98 35.85 -28.93
N GLU A 84 -17.52 36.96 -29.51
CA GLU A 84 -16.24 37.02 -30.23
C GLU A 84 -15.04 36.76 -29.29
N ARG A 85 -15.07 37.36 -28.08
CA ARG A 85 -14.04 37.13 -27.05
C ARG A 85 -14.03 35.69 -26.55
N GLU A 86 -15.20 35.11 -26.26
CA GLU A 86 -15.33 33.71 -25.84
C GLU A 86 -14.77 32.76 -26.89
N LYS A 87 -15.13 32.98 -28.17
CA LYS A 87 -14.63 32.18 -29.29
C LYS A 87 -13.11 32.25 -29.42
N HIS A 88 -12.54 33.44 -29.21
CA HIS A 88 -11.08 33.63 -29.25
C HIS A 88 -10.36 32.92 -28.10
N LEU A 89 -10.93 32.95 -26.90
CA LEU A 89 -10.34 32.36 -25.71
C LEU A 89 -10.50 30.84 -25.62
N LEU A 90 -11.51 30.27 -26.29
CA LEU A 90 -11.88 28.86 -26.15
C LEU A 90 -10.71 27.87 -26.33
N PRO A 91 -9.84 27.98 -27.35
CA PRO A 91 -8.73 27.04 -27.51
C PRO A 91 -7.72 27.10 -26.35
N LEU A 92 -7.45 28.29 -25.81
CA LEU A 92 -6.52 28.48 -24.69
C LEU A 92 -7.09 27.90 -23.39
N TYR A 93 -8.37 28.16 -23.12
CA TYR A 93 -9.04 27.61 -21.94
C TYR A 93 -9.23 26.09 -22.05
N GLN A 94 -9.37 25.55 -23.25
CA GLN A 94 -9.39 24.10 -23.46
C GLN A 94 -8.03 23.48 -23.10
N GLN A 95 -6.91 24.08 -23.51
CA GLN A 95 -5.58 23.61 -23.09
C GLN A 95 -5.37 23.72 -21.57
N ALA A 96 -5.81 24.84 -20.97
CA ALA A 96 -5.75 25.01 -19.52
C ALA A 96 -6.59 23.95 -18.78
N ALA A 97 -7.76 23.59 -19.32
CA ALA A 97 -8.59 22.52 -18.79
C ALA A 97 -7.94 21.15 -18.89
N VAL A 98 -7.27 20.84 -20.00
CA VAL A 98 -6.50 19.60 -20.17
C VAL A 98 -5.39 19.52 -19.11
N MET A 99 -4.62 20.60 -18.91
CA MET A 99 -3.61 20.66 -17.86
C MET A 99 -4.23 20.50 -16.46
N PHE A 100 -5.37 21.15 -16.19
CA PHE A 100 -6.10 21.00 -14.93
C PHE A 100 -6.52 19.54 -14.68
N CYS A 101 -7.00 18.84 -15.71
CA CYS A 101 -7.30 17.42 -15.62
C CYS A 101 -6.03 16.57 -15.42
N ASP A 102 -4.93 16.84 -16.13
CA ASP A 102 -3.66 16.12 -15.97
C ASP A 102 -3.08 16.20 -14.54
N LEU A 103 -3.31 17.31 -13.83
CA LEU A 103 -2.91 17.44 -12.42
C LEU A 103 -3.57 16.38 -11.50
N HIS A 104 -4.73 15.85 -11.88
CA HIS A 104 -5.40 14.77 -11.17
C HIS A 104 -4.80 13.39 -11.48
N ASP A 105 -3.99 13.27 -12.53
CA ASP A 105 -3.46 11.99 -13.02
C ASP A 105 -2.04 11.72 -12.50
N THR A 106 -1.57 12.53 -11.56
CA THR A 106 -0.20 12.51 -11.06
C THR A 106 0.06 11.37 -10.06
N PRO A 107 1.31 10.86 -9.98
CA PRO A 107 1.70 9.83 -9.02
C PRO A 107 1.48 10.26 -7.55
N GLY A 108 1.58 11.57 -7.27
CA GLY A 108 1.28 12.12 -5.94
C GLY A 108 -0.13 11.77 -5.48
N ARG A 109 -1.13 11.90 -6.36
CA ARG A 109 -2.51 11.49 -6.06
C ARG A 109 -2.63 9.97 -5.94
N MET A 110 -1.90 9.19 -6.74
CA MET A 110 -1.92 7.73 -6.66
C MET A 110 -1.43 7.24 -5.28
N LEU A 111 -0.32 7.81 -4.80
CA LEU A 111 0.24 7.47 -3.50
C LEU A 111 -0.71 7.87 -2.37
N GLU A 112 -1.26 9.08 -2.42
CA GLU A 112 -2.23 9.57 -1.43
C GLU A 112 -3.51 8.72 -1.38
N LYS A 113 -3.88 8.09 -2.50
CA LYS A 113 -5.00 7.14 -2.55
C LYS A 113 -4.63 5.71 -2.24
N GLY A 114 -3.35 5.42 -1.97
CA GLY A 114 -2.84 4.09 -1.61
C GLY A 114 -2.94 3.06 -2.72
N VAL A 115 -2.98 3.48 -4.00
CA VAL A 115 -3.03 2.55 -5.15
C VAL A 115 -1.64 2.13 -5.64
N ILE A 116 -0.60 2.83 -5.19
CA ILE A 116 0.82 2.48 -5.39
C ILE A 116 1.54 2.51 -4.04
N GLN A 117 2.65 1.78 -3.94
CA GLN A 117 3.46 1.71 -2.71
C GLN A 117 4.36 2.93 -2.55
N GLU A 118 5.02 3.35 -3.63
CA GLU A 118 5.96 4.47 -3.61
C GLU A 118 6.10 5.12 -5.01
N ILE A 119 6.50 6.39 -5.01
CA ILE A 119 6.87 7.14 -6.22
C ILE A 119 8.38 7.04 -6.38
N LEU A 120 8.82 6.54 -7.53
CA LEU A 120 10.23 6.31 -7.81
C LEU A 120 10.78 7.33 -8.82
N ASP A 121 12.09 7.50 -8.80
CA ASP A 121 12.82 8.20 -9.85
C ASP A 121 13.56 7.17 -10.72
N TRP A 122 13.34 7.22 -12.04
CA TRP A 122 13.96 6.28 -12.99
C TRP A 122 15.46 6.07 -12.78
N ARG A 123 16.21 7.13 -12.46
CA ARG A 123 17.68 7.08 -12.28
C ARG A 123 18.14 6.15 -11.16
N THR A 124 17.37 6.05 -10.08
CA THR A 124 17.69 5.22 -8.90
C THR A 124 16.84 3.94 -8.84
N SER A 125 15.85 3.79 -9.74
CA SER A 125 14.93 2.66 -9.78
C SER A 125 15.62 1.29 -9.85
N ARG A 126 16.74 1.17 -10.55
CA ARG A 126 17.49 -0.10 -10.66
C ARG A 126 17.99 -0.58 -9.29
N GLU A 127 18.57 0.31 -8.49
CA GLU A 127 19.08 -0.02 -7.17
C GLU A 127 17.93 -0.34 -6.22
N PHE A 128 16.87 0.46 -6.26
CA PHE A 128 15.64 0.22 -5.51
C PHE A 128 15.08 -1.18 -5.77
N PHE A 129 14.81 -1.53 -7.04
CA PHE A 129 14.22 -2.81 -7.39
C PHE A 129 15.15 -4.00 -7.13
N TYR A 130 16.48 -3.81 -7.19
CA TYR A 130 17.42 -4.86 -6.81
C TYR A 130 17.23 -5.28 -5.35
N TRP A 131 17.22 -4.32 -4.42
CA TRP A 131 17.04 -4.61 -3.00
C TRP A 131 15.62 -5.05 -2.68
N ARG A 132 14.61 -4.37 -3.25
CA ARG A 132 13.20 -4.72 -3.03
C ARG A 132 12.89 -6.14 -3.46
N LEU A 133 13.31 -6.54 -4.67
CA LEU A 133 13.07 -7.89 -5.17
C LEU A 133 13.81 -8.94 -4.33
N LYS A 134 15.08 -8.69 -4.00
CA LYS A 134 15.88 -9.62 -3.17
C LYS A 134 15.21 -9.83 -1.81
N ARG A 135 14.71 -8.76 -1.19
CA ARG A 135 13.94 -8.82 0.04
C ARG A 135 12.68 -9.66 -0.11
N ARG A 136 11.83 -9.36 -1.11
CA ARG A 136 10.55 -10.08 -1.30
C ARG A 136 10.75 -11.58 -1.52
N LEU A 137 11.80 -11.97 -2.25
CA LEU A 137 12.16 -13.38 -2.43
C LEU A 137 12.64 -14.03 -1.12
N GLY A 138 13.47 -13.33 -0.35
CA GLY A 138 13.96 -13.80 0.95
C GLY A 138 12.83 -13.97 1.97
N GLU A 139 11.95 -12.96 2.08
CA GLU A 139 10.76 -13.01 2.94
C GLU A 139 9.82 -14.16 2.53
N ASP A 140 9.52 -14.30 1.23
CA ASP A 140 8.63 -15.38 0.77
C ASP A 140 9.22 -16.77 1.04
N ASN A 141 10.54 -16.95 0.88
CA ASN A 141 11.20 -18.20 1.21
C ASN A 141 11.10 -18.50 2.72
N ALA A 142 11.43 -17.54 3.57
CA ALA A 142 11.34 -17.70 5.02
C ALA A 142 9.90 -17.99 5.47
N ILE A 143 8.91 -17.28 4.91
CA ILE A 143 7.48 -17.51 5.19
C ILE A 143 7.05 -18.89 4.73
N LYS A 144 7.45 -19.35 3.53
CA LYS A 144 7.15 -20.71 3.07
C LYS A 144 7.70 -21.76 4.02
N THR A 145 8.92 -21.58 4.52
CA THR A 145 9.52 -22.48 5.52
C THR A 145 8.69 -22.50 6.81
N LEU A 146 8.26 -21.32 7.31
CA LEU A 146 7.38 -21.23 8.49
C LEU A 146 6.04 -21.93 8.27
N LEU A 147 5.37 -21.66 7.15
CA LEU A 147 4.05 -22.24 6.85
C LEU A 147 4.14 -23.75 6.62
N THR A 148 5.26 -24.26 6.11
CA THR A 148 5.50 -25.71 5.98
C THR A 148 5.71 -26.36 7.34
N ALA A 149 6.38 -25.67 8.25
CA ALA A 149 6.64 -26.16 9.60
C ALA A 149 5.40 -26.06 10.52
N ASP A 150 4.53 -25.07 10.29
CA ASP A 150 3.27 -24.90 11.02
C ASP A 150 2.14 -24.47 10.08
N SER A 151 1.32 -25.44 9.70
CA SER A 151 0.16 -25.24 8.82
C SER A 151 -0.98 -24.48 9.48
N SER A 152 -0.92 -24.18 10.78
CA SER A 152 -1.93 -23.37 11.47
C SER A 152 -1.68 -21.86 11.35
N LEU A 153 -0.51 -21.46 10.83
CA LEU A 153 -0.16 -20.07 10.61
C LEU A 153 -0.75 -19.55 9.29
N ASP A 154 -1.13 -18.27 9.29
CA ASP A 154 -1.43 -17.52 8.07
C ASP A 154 -0.23 -16.66 7.65
N TYR A 155 -0.28 -16.13 6.43
CA TYR A 155 0.78 -15.28 5.88
C TYR A 155 1.09 -14.06 6.76
N HIS A 156 0.06 -13.40 7.30
CA HIS A 156 0.23 -12.18 8.09
C HIS A 156 0.92 -12.47 9.43
N LYS A 157 0.56 -13.56 10.10
CA LYS A 157 1.22 -14.03 11.32
C LYS A 157 2.66 -14.42 11.06
N ALA A 158 2.93 -15.14 9.97
CA ALA A 158 4.29 -15.51 9.60
C ALA A 158 5.17 -14.28 9.31
N LEU A 159 4.62 -13.28 8.61
CA LEU A 159 5.30 -12.00 8.38
C LEU A 159 5.54 -11.23 9.69
N ASN A 160 4.57 -11.21 10.61
CA ASN A 160 4.72 -10.59 11.92
C ASN A 160 5.82 -11.26 12.75
N TYR A 161 5.93 -12.59 12.71
CA TYR A 161 7.03 -13.29 13.38
C TYR A 161 8.38 -12.87 12.80
N LEU A 162 8.52 -12.80 11.47
CA LEU A 162 9.76 -12.32 10.85
C LEU A 162 10.11 -10.89 11.28
N GLN A 163 9.12 -9.99 11.34
CA GLN A 163 9.32 -8.62 11.83
C GLN A 163 9.77 -8.58 13.29
N GLN A 164 9.15 -9.40 14.14
CA GLN A 164 9.54 -9.51 15.55
C GLN A 164 10.96 -10.03 15.70
N TRP A 165 11.32 -11.09 14.97
CA TRP A 165 12.66 -11.66 15.03
C TRP A 165 13.73 -10.70 14.53
N PHE A 166 13.45 -9.96 13.46
CA PHE A 166 14.34 -8.89 13.02
C PHE A 166 14.59 -7.86 14.13
N ASN A 167 13.53 -7.39 14.79
CA ASN A 167 13.64 -6.41 15.88
C ASN A 167 14.33 -6.98 17.14
N GLU A 168 14.24 -8.29 17.38
CA GLU A 168 14.93 -8.96 18.49
C GLU A 168 16.43 -9.14 18.23
N ASP A 169 16.78 -9.50 16.99
CA ASP A 169 18.17 -9.75 16.58
C ASP A 169 18.95 -8.44 16.40
N ILE A 170 18.28 -7.42 15.87
CA ILE A 170 18.86 -6.11 15.61
C ILE A 170 18.75 -5.22 16.85
N LYS A 171 19.86 -5.09 17.58
CA LYS A 171 19.97 -4.25 18.78
C LYS A 171 20.24 -2.78 18.47
N ASP A 172 20.50 -2.45 17.21
CA ASP A 172 20.77 -1.08 16.77
C ASP A 172 19.46 -0.42 16.33
N ASN A 173 19.02 0.59 17.10
CA ASN A 173 17.80 1.35 16.81
C ASN A 173 17.86 2.17 15.51
N SER A 174 19.03 2.27 14.87
CA SER A 174 19.16 2.94 13.57
C SER A 174 18.69 2.07 12.40
N LEU A 175 18.70 0.75 12.56
CA LEU A 175 18.28 -0.20 11.53
C LEU A 175 16.76 -0.39 11.58
N GLN A 176 16.11 -0.36 10.41
CA GLN A 176 14.66 -0.37 10.31
C GLN A 176 14.16 -1.45 9.37
N TRP A 177 13.07 -2.12 9.76
CA TRP A 177 12.38 -3.10 8.91
C TRP A 177 11.91 -2.49 7.57
N THR A 178 11.76 -1.17 7.48
CA THR A 178 11.40 -0.47 6.24
C THR A 178 12.54 -0.41 5.23
N ASN A 179 13.80 -0.54 5.65
CA ASN A 179 14.95 -0.50 4.75
C ASN A 179 15.22 -1.87 4.12
N ASP A 180 15.00 -1.97 2.81
CA ASP A 180 15.12 -3.25 2.10
C ASP A 180 16.53 -3.85 2.17
N LYS A 181 17.58 -3.02 2.13
CA LYS A 181 18.97 -3.50 2.13
C LYS A 181 19.34 -4.16 3.46
N GLU A 182 18.92 -3.55 4.57
CA GLU A 182 19.21 -4.03 5.92
C GLU A 182 18.48 -5.34 6.20
N VAL A 183 17.20 -5.41 5.82
CA VAL A 183 16.39 -6.63 5.96
C VAL A 183 16.97 -7.76 5.13
N VAL A 184 17.46 -7.48 3.91
CA VAL A 184 18.13 -8.49 3.07
C VAL A 184 19.39 -9.02 3.73
N GLN A 185 20.24 -8.14 4.29
CA GLN A 185 21.48 -8.56 4.95
C GLN A 185 21.17 -9.46 6.15
N TRP A 186 20.19 -9.08 6.97
CA TRP A 186 19.74 -9.92 8.08
C TRP A 186 19.15 -11.26 7.58
N LEU A 187 18.31 -11.25 6.53
CA LEU A 187 17.71 -12.47 5.98
C LEU A 187 18.76 -13.45 5.42
N ASP A 188 19.82 -12.94 4.80
CA ASP A 188 20.93 -13.77 4.29
C ASP A 188 21.62 -14.48 5.47
N GLU A 189 21.98 -13.75 6.53
CA GLU A 189 22.57 -14.32 7.76
C GLU A 189 21.61 -15.28 8.48
N PHE A 190 20.32 -14.92 8.55
CA PHE A 190 19.27 -15.68 9.20
C PHE A 190 19.04 -17.05 8.54
N ASN A 191 19.14 -17.10 7.21
CA ASN A 191 19.01 -18.33 6.44
C ASN A 191 20.27 -19.21 6.51
N GLU A 192 21.47 -18.62 6.51
CA GLU A 192 22.73 -19.37 6.59
C GLU A 192 22.98 -19.97 7.98
N SER A 193 22.58 -19.27 9.04
CA SER A 193 22.98 -19.58 10.42
C SER A 193 22.12 -20.66 11.10
N SER A 194 21.23 -21.36 10.40
CA SER A 194 20.22 -22.30 10.95
C SER A 194 19.26 -21.71 12.01
N LEU A 195 19.38 -20.41 12.32
CA LEU A 195 18.58 -19.67 13.29
C LEU A 195 17.08 -19.77 12.99
N ILE A 196 16.72 -19.79 11.71
CA ILE A 196 15.33 -19.99 11.28
C ILE A 196 14.77 -21.32 11.79
N ASN A 197 15.55 -22.41 11.71
CA ASN A 197 15.11 -23.73 12.15
C ASN A 197 15.00 -23.81 13.67
N ASP A 198 15.90 -23.16 14.40
CA ASP A 198 15.85 -23.08 15.86
C ASP A 198 14.61 -22.31 16.33
N ARG A 199 14.33 -21.16 15.71
CA ARG A 199 13.13 -20.36 16.02
C ARG A 199 11.85 -21.11 15.65
N ILE A 200 11.83 -21.80 14.51
CA ILE A 200 10.72 -22.68 14.11
C ILE A 200 10.50 -23.79 15.14
N THR A 201 11.58 -24.46 15.58
CA THR A 201 11.49 -25.56 16.57
C THR A 201 10.95 -25.05 17.91
N ASN A 202 11.36 -23.85 18.32
CA ASN A 202 10.85 -23.20 19.54
C ASN A 202 9.37 -22.85 19.40
N LEU A 203 8.94 -22.27 18.27
CA LEU A 203 7.52 -22.02 17.99
C LEU A 203 6.69 -23.30 18.02
N GLN A 204 7.17 -24.37 17.38
CA GLN A 204 6.48 -25.67 17.39
C GLN A 204 6.34 -26.23 18.81
N LYS A 205 7.38 -26.12 19.64
CA LYS A 205 7.33 -26.51 21.06
C LYS A 205 6.30 -25.68 21.83
N GLU A 206 6.23 -24.37 21.62
CA GLU A 206 5.25 -23.51 22.28
C GLU A 206 3.82 -23.83 21.83
N ASN A 207 3.60 -24.05 20.53
CA ASN A 207 2.29 -24.43 20.01
C ASN A 207 1.85 -25.82 20.50
N ALA A 208 2.76 -26.79 20.56
CA ALA A 208 2.49 -28.10 21.16
C ALA A 208 2.13 -27.97 22.65
N ARG A 209 2.88 -27.14 23.40
CA ARG A 209 2.62 -26.86 24.81
C ARG A 209 1.23 -26.25 25.01
N GLN A 210 0.84 -25.25 24.20
CA GLN A 210 -0.50 -24.65 24.30
C GLN A 210 -1.62 -25.65 23.97
N LYS A 211 -1.41 -26.51 22.96
CA LYS A 211 -2.37 -27.58 22.63
C LYS A 211 -2.53 -28.56 23.79
N ILE A 212 -1.42 -28.98 24.41
CA ILE A 212 -1.46 -29.88 25.58
C ILE A 212 -2.20 -29.21 26.75
N TYR A 213 -1.92 -27.94 27.06
CA TYR A 213 -2.64 -27.25 28.14
C TYR A 213 -4.14 -27.18 27.90
N ARG A 214 -4.57 -26.84 26.67
CA ARG A 214 -6.00 -26.83 26.33
C ARG A 214 -6.64 -28.21 26.45
N LEU A 215 -5.92 -29.27 26.05
CA LEU A 215 -6.42 -30.64 26.19
C LEU A 215 -6.55 -31.06 27.66
N LEU A 216 -5.58 -30.70 28.51
CA LEU A 216 -5.61 -30.99 29.95
C LEU A 216 -6.68 -30.17 30.68
N GLU A 217 -7.01 -28.96 30.22
CA GLU A 217 -8.13 -28.18 30.74
C GLU A 217 -9.49 -28.85 30.47
N ILE A 218 -9.65 -29.48 29.30
CA ILE A 218 -10.89 -30.17 28.91
C ILE A 218 -10.95 -31.58 29.53
N HIS A 219 -9.81 -32.27 29.64
CA HIS A 219 -9.69 -33.65 30.13
C HIS A 219 -8.57 -33.76 31.19
N PRO A 220 -8.88 -33.44 32.47
CA PRO A 220 -7.89 -33.44 33.56
C PRO A 220 -7.37 -34.85 33.91
N ASP A 221 -8.15 -35.89 33.60
CA ASP A 221 -7.84 -37.31 33.77
C ASP A 221 -6.62 -37.77 32.94
N LEU A 222 -6.32 -37.11 31.82
CA LEU A 222 -5.13 -37.42 31.02
C LEU A 222 -3.80 -37.19 31.78
N LEU A 223 -3.79 -36.39 32.85
CA LEU A 223 -2.60 -36.19 33.68
C LEU A 223 -2.15 -37.47 34.38
N SER A 224 -3.08 -38.30 34.87
CA SER A 224 -2.71 -39.58 35.49
C SER A 224 -2.16 -40.55 34.45
N ASP A 225 -2.78 -40.61 33.26
CA ASP A 225 -2.37 -41.51 32.18
C ASP A 225 -0.97 -41.17 31.66
N ILE A 226 -0.64 -39.88 31.54
CA ILE A 226 0.70 -39.41 31.15
C ILE A 226 1.74 -39.84 32.19
N ASN A 227 1.43 -39.76 33.48
CA ASN A 227 2.34 -40.16 34.54
C ASN A 227 2.58 -41.68 34.54
N GLU A 228 1.54 -42.47 34.23
CA GLU A 228 1.64 -43.93 34.08
C GLU A 228 2.47 -44.36 32.87
N HIS A 229 2.47 -43.60 31.77
CA HIS A 229 3.27 -43.94 30.58
C HIS A 229 4.67 -43.28 30.53
N SER A 230 4.98 -42.42 31.49
CA SER A 230 6.29 -41.79 31.62
C SER A 230 7.36 -42.80 32.07
N ASN A 231 8.56 -42.72 31.51
CA ASN A 231 9.67 -43.57 31.92
C ASN A 231 10.23 -43.15 33.31
N ASP A 232 11.01 -44.03 33.96
CA ASP A 232 11.45 -43.81 35.35
C ASP A 232 12.26 -42.52 35.54
N GLU A 233 13.04 -42.10 34.54
CA GLU A 233 13.77 -40.82 34.56
C GLU A 233 12.82 -39.61 34.48
N GLN A 234 11.79 -39.67 33.62
CA GLN A 234 10.77 -38.62 33.52
C GLN A 234 9.95 -38.52 34.81
N ARG A 235 9.55 -39.65 35.40
CA ARG A 235 8.83 -39.69 36.69
C ARG A 235 9.66 -39.10 37.82
N GLN A 236 10.95 -39.41 37.88
CA GLN A 236 11.86 -38.80 38.87
C GLN A 236 12.02 -37.29 38.65
N ALA A 237 12.09 -36.82 37.41
CA ALA A 237 12.17 -35.40 37.08
C ALA A 237 10.87 -34.64 37.46
N ILE A 238 9.71 -35.23 37.16
CA ILE A 238 8.39 -34.69 37.55
C ILE A 238 8.27 -34.60 39.07
N ASN A 239 8.61 -35.67 39.79
CA ASN A 239 8.57 -35.69 41.26
C ASN A 239 9.55 -34.71 41.91
N ARG A 240 10.76 -34.52 41.34
CA ARG A 240 11.70 -33.49 41.80
C ARG A 240 11.12 -32.07 41.65
N ASN A 241 10.47 -31.79 40.53
CA ASN A 241 9.87 -30.47 40.26
C ASN A 241 8.59 -30.21 41.07
N LEU A 242 7.80 -31.24 41.38
CA LEU A 242 6.66 -31.13 42.30
C LEU A 242 7.11 -30.88 43.74
N ASN A 243 8.17 -31.58 44.18
CA ASN A 243 8.75 -31.44 45.52
C ASN A 243 9.52 -30.13 45.73
N SER A 244 10.03 -29.50 44.66
CA SER A 244 10.67 -28.18 44.75
C SER A 244 9.63 -27.04 44.82
N LYS A 245 8.47 -27.19 44.17
CA LYS A 245 7.37 -26.23 44.23
C LYS A 245 6.55 -26.28 45.52
N THR A 246 6.59 -27.38 46.27
CA THR A 246 5.93 -27.52 47.58
C THR A 246 6.80 -27.09 48.76
N LYS A 247 8.08 -26.78 48.51
CA LYS A 247 9.05 -26.31 49.53
C LYS A 247 9.23 -24.78 49.57
N ASN A 248 8.54 -24.04 48.69
CA ASN A 248 8.35 -22.59 48.76
C ASN A 248 6.88 -22.29 49.05
#